data_AF-A0A2V8DP67-F1
#
_entry.id   AF-A0A2V8DP67-F1
#
_cell.length_a   1.000
_cell.length_b   1.000
_cell.length_c   1.000
_cell.angle_alpha   90.00
_cell.angle_beta   90.00
_cell.angle_gamma   90.00
#
_symmetry.space_group_name_H-M   'P 1'
#
loop_
_entity.id
_entity.type
_entity.pdbx_description
1 polymer ?
#
loop_
_entity_poly.entity_id
_entity_poly.type
_entity_poly.pdbx_seq_one_letter_code
_entity_poly.pdbx_strand_id
1 'polypeptide(L)'
;MNEDRATRYHRLKRQASIASLVWRVGLLGGVLWSGLSFTLRRAAESAASSVGVAGAWNFSASVAFYVALLALVNETGGLPLAFYTGFVLERRYGLSNERFGSWLRAQVKSFGIGLLLASGGIGLIYSFIRLSPGAW
;
A
#
# COMPACT_ATOMS: atom_id res chain seq x y z
N MET A 1 -30.65 -16.23 19.33
CA MET A 1 -30.92 -15.02 18.52
C MET A 1 -29.70 -14.08 18.37
N ASN A 2 -28.53 -14.39 18.94
CA ASN A 2 -27.27 -13.63 18.72
C ASN A 2 -26.38 -14.23 17.60
N GLU A 3 -26.49 -15.55 17.32
CA GLU A 3 -25.71 -16.21 16.26
C GLU A 3 -25.96 -15.64 14.85
N ASP A 4 -27.19 -15.20 14.55
CA ASP A 4 -27.52 -14.63 13.23
C ASP A 4 -26.78 -13.32 12.95
N ARG A 5 -26.54 -12.49 13.99
CA ARG A 5 -25.77 -11.24 13.83
C ARG A 5 -24.29 -11.53 13.65
N ALA A 6 -23.73 -12.45 14.44
CA ALA A 6 -22.32 -12.84 14.33
C ALA A 6 -22.02 -13.44 12.94
N THR A 7 -22.89 -14.32 12.44
CA THR A 7 -22.73 -14.94 11.11
C THR A 7 -22.78 -13.91 9.98
N ARG A 8 -23.72 -12.95 10.05
CA ARG A 8 -23.82 -11.85 9.08
C ARG A 8 -22.59 -10.94 9.12
N TYR A 9 -22.07 -10.63 10.31
CA TYR A 9 -20.84 -9.85 10.48
C TYR A 9 -19.65 -10.53 9.81
N HIS A 10 -19.39 -11.82 10.11
CA HIS A 10 -18.28 -12.55 9.53
C HIS A 10 -18.39 -12.71 8.01
N ARG A 11 -19.60 -12.88 7.48
CA ARG A 11 -19.82 -12.94 6.02
C ARG A 11 -19.46 -11.64 5.32
N LEU A 12 -19.93 -10.50 5.83
CA LEU A 12 -19.60 -9.18 5.26
C LEU A 12 -18.10 -8.88 5.36
N LYS A 13 -17.48 -9.21 6.49
CA LYS A 13 -16.03 -9.06 6.68
C LYS A 13 -15.23 -9.91 5.69
N ARG A 14 -15.65 -11.17 5.48
CA ARG A 14 -15.01 -12.07 4.52
C ARG A 14 -15.17 -11.57 3.07
N GLN A 15 -16.36 -11.11 2.68
CA GLN A 15 -16.59 -10.56 1.34
C GLN A 15 -15.69 -9.35 1.05
N ALA A 16 -15.59 -8.42 2.00
CA ALA A 16 -14.71 -7.28 1.86
C ALA A 16 -13.21 -7.66 1.86
N SER A 17 -12.83 -8.69 2.60
CA SER A 17 -11.47 -9.25 2.55
C SER A 17 -11.15 -9.91 1.20
N ILE A 18 -12.13 -10.54 0.57
CA ILE A 18 -11.97 -11.10 -0.79
C ILE A 18 -11.88 -9.96 -1.80
N ALA A 19 -12.72 -8.93 -1.68
CA ALA A 19 -12.67 -7.76 -2.56
C ALA A 19 -11.32 -7.04 -2.49
N SER A 20 -10.73 -6.90 -1.30
CA SER A 20 -9.41 -6.28 -1.14
C SER A 20 -8.29 -7.14 -1.73
N LEU A 21 -8.39 -8.46 -1.63
CA LEU A 21 -7.47 -9.38 -2.30
C LEU A 21 -7.57 -9.25 -3.82
N VAL A 22 -8.79 -9.28 -4.37
CA VAL A 22 -9.04 -9.14 -5.81
C VAL A 22 -8.52 -7.80 -6.32
N TRP A 23 -8.73 -6.70 -5.58
CA TRP A 23 -8.18 -5.40 -5.91
C TRP A 23 -6.65 -5.44 -5.99
N ARG A 24 -5.97 -5.99 -4.97
CA ARG A 24 -4.49 -6.05 -4.93
C ARG A 24 -3.93 -6.89 -6.07
N VAL A 25 -4.50 -8.07 -6.32
CA VAL A 25 -4.07 -8.96 -7.39
C VAL A 25 -4.36 -8.33 -8.76
N GLY A 26 -5.55 -7.75 -8.93
CA GLY A 26 -5.94 -7.06 -10.17
C GLY A 26 -5.06 -5.85 -10.46
N LEU A 27 -4.69 -5.08 -9.45
CA LEU A 27 -3.77 -3.95 -9.59
C LEU A 27 -2.38 -4.43 -10.02
N LEU A 28 -1.82 -5.44 -9.36
CA LEU A 28 -0.50 -5.98 -9.72
C LEU A 28 -0.51 -6.59 -11.12
N GLY A 29 -1.50 -7.43 -11.43
CA GLY A 29 -1.67 -8.02 -12.76
C GLY A 29 -1.89 -6.96 -13.85
N GLY A 30 -2.71 -5.95 -13.55
CA GLY A 30 -2.97 -4.83 -14.46
C GLY A 30 -1.72 -4.00 -14.73
N VAL A 31 -0.92 -3.70 -13.70
CA VAL A 31 0.36 -2.99 -13.85
C VAL A 31 1.34 -3.76 -14.73
N LEU A 32 1.43 -5.08 -14.52
CA LEU A 32 2.30 -5.96 -15.32
C LEU A 32 1.85 -6.04 -16.78
N TRP A 33 0.54 -6.12 -17.03
CA TRP A 33 0.00 -6.31 -18.37
C TRP A 33 -0.04 -5.03 -19.21
N SER A 34 -0.37 -3.89 -18.59
CA SER A 34 -0.59 -2.61 -19.28
C SER A 34 0.67 -1.80 -19.56
N GLY A 35 1.82 -2.18 -18.97
CA GLY A 35 3.02 -1.37 -19.03
C GLY A 35 2.92 -0.06 -18.24
N LEU A 36 1.94 0.08 -17.33
CA LEU A 36 1.84 1.19 -16.38
C LEU A 36 3.12 1.36 -15.53
N SER A 37 3.92 0.30 -15.37
CA SER A 37 5.26 0.40 -14.79
C SER A 37 6.14 1.45 -15.48
N PHE A 38 6.03 1.65 -16.79
CA PHE A 38 6.83 2.64 -17.51
C PHE A 38 6.36 4.09 -17.23
N THR A 39 5.07 4.32 -17.01
CA THR A 39 4.55 5.65 -16.66
C THR A 39 4.83 5.97 -15.20
N LEU A 40 4.64 5.01 -14.29
CA LEU A 40 5.03 5.14 -12.88
C LEU A 40 6.53 5.37 -12.73
N ARG A 41 7.36 4.65 -13.50
CA ARG A 41 8.82 4.83 -13.49
C ARG A 41 9.21 6.21 -13.99
N ARG A 42 8.65 6.68 -15.10
CA ARG A 42 8.92 8.05 -15.61
C ARG A 42 8.49 9.12 -14.62
N ALA A 43 7.32 8.97 -14.00
CA ALA A 43 6.86 9.87 -12.95
C ALA A 43 7.82 9.85 -11.75
N ALA A 44 8.26 8.67 -11.31
CA ALA A 44 9.21 8.50 -10.21
C ALA A 44 10.60 9.10 -10.52
N GLU A 45 11.11 8.92 -11.73
CA GLU A 45 12.39 9.50 -12.17
C GLU A 45 12.30 11.03 -12.24
N SER A 46 11.19 11.57 -12.76
CA SER A 46 10.95 13.02 -12.78
C SER A 46 10.88 13.60 -11.36
N ALA A 47 10.15 12.95 -10.45
CA ALA A 47 10.07 13.33 -9.05
C ALA A 47 11.44 13.24 -8.36
N ALA A 48 12.20 12.16 -8.58
CA ALA A 48 13.53 11.99 -8.00
C ALA A 48 14.52 13.06 -8.49
N SER A 49 14.45 13.42 -9.78
CA SER A 49 15.30 14.48 -10.34
C SER A 49 14.99 15.86 -9.76
N SER A 50 13.73 16.14 -9.39
CA SER A 50 13.33 17.40 -8.75
C SER A 50 13.89 17.58 -7.33
N VAL A 51 14.25 16.48 -6.66
CA VAL A 51 14.85 16.52 -5.32
C VAL A 51 16.35 16.85 -5.38
N GLY A 52 16.96 16.89 -6.57
CA GLY A 52 18.36 17.33 -6.74
C GLY A 52 19.40 16.36 -6.17
N VAL A 53 19.03 15.10 -5.95
CA VAL A 53 19.92 14.08 -5.40
C VAL A 53 20.85 13.56 -6.51
N ALA A 54 22.16 13.82 -6.39
CA ALA A 54 23.15 13.43 -7.40
C ALA A 54 23.79 12.05 -7.14
N GLY A 55 24.20 11.37 -8.20
CA GLY A 55 25.01 10.14 -8.14
C GLY A 55 24.25 8.87 -7.73
N ALA A 56 24.92 7.99 -6.97
CA ALA A 56 24.42 6.66 -6.57
C ALA A 56 23.08 6.67 -5.78
N TRP A 57 22.76 7.82 -5.17
CA TRP A 57 21.56 8.06 -4.38
C TRP A 57 20.35 8.43 -5.23
N ASN A 58 20.56 8.91 -6.46
CA ASN A 58 19.47 9.20 -7.40
C ASN A 58 18.69 7.93 -7.73
N PHE A 59 19.40 6.83 -7.99
CA PHE A 59 18.78 5.52 -8.23
C PHE A 59 17.91 5.06 -7.05
N SER A 60 18.45 5.13 -5.82
CA SER A 60 17.69 4.76 -4.62
C SER A 60 16.47 5.66 -4.41
N ALA A 61 16.60 6.96 -4.71
CA ALA A 61 15.48 7.89 -4.67
C ALA A 61 14.41 7.55 -5.72
N SER A 62 14.77 7.27 -6.98
CA SER A 62 13.82 6.85 -8.02
C SER A 62 13.05 5.58 -7.62
N VAL A 63 13.73 4.60 -7.03
CA VAL A 63 13.06 3.38 -6.56
C VAL A 63 12.13 3.68 -5.38
N ALA A 64 12.54 4.50 -4.41
CA ALA A 64 11.68 4.92 -3.31
C ALA A 64 10.43 5.66 -3.80
N PHE A 65 10.57 6.57 -4.78
CA PHE A 65 9.44 7.25 -5.41
C PHE A 65 8.53 6.30 -6.18
N TYR A 66 9.09 5.32 -6.88
CA TYR A 66 8.30 4.29 -7.57
C TYR A 66 7.46 3.47 -6.58
N VAL A 67 8.08 3.02 -5.49
CA VAL A 67 7.39 2.29 -4.40
C VAL A 67 6.30 3.16 -3.79
N ALA A 68 6.58 4.44 -3.57
CA ALA A 68 5.61 5.36 -3.01
C ALA A 68 4.40 5.58 -3.92
N LEU A 69 4.63 5.80 -5.22
CA LEU A 69 3.56 5.93 -6.20
C LEU A 69 2.73 4.65 -6.30
N LEU A 70 3.39 3.48 -6.35
CA LEU A 70 2.69 2.20 -6.38
C LEU A 70 1.85 1.97 -5.12
N ALA A 71 2.39 2.32 -3.94
CA ALA A 71 1.68 2.23 -2.67
C ALA A 71 0.46 3.18 -2.63
N LEU A 72 0.60 4.39 -3.16
CA LEU A 72 -0.51 5.34 -3.30
C LEU A 72 -1.62 4.80 -4.19
N VAL A 73 -1.28 4.29 -5.37
CA VAL A 73 -2.27 3.68 -6.29
C VAL A 73 -2.97 2.51 -5.60
N ASN A 74 -2.23 1.66 -4.88
CA ASN A 74 -2.83 0.57 -4.13
C ASN A 74 -3.81 1.06 -3.04
N GLU A 75 -3.46 2.14 -2.32
CA GLU A 75 -4.37 2.69 -1.32
C GLU A 75 -5.62 3.35 -1.88
N THR A 76 -5.62 3.83 -3.13
CA THR A 76 -6.85 4.40 -3.70
C THR A 76 -8.03 3.41 -3.73
N GLY A 77 -7.77 2.12 -3.97
CA GLY A 77 -8.81 1.09 -3.89
C GLY A 77 -8.82 0.30 -2.58
N GLY A 78 -7.70 0.27 -1.84
CA GLY A 78 -7.62 -0.35 -0.52
C GLY A 78 -8.37 0.44 0.56
N LEU A 79 -8.27 1.76 0.52
CA LEU A 79 -8.78 2.66 1.55
C LEU A 79 -10.33 2.65 1.66
N PRO A 80 -11.13 2.69 0.57
CA PRO A 80 -12.58 2.58 0.66
C PRO A 80 -13.03 1.26 1.29
N LEU A 81 -12.35 0.16 0.95
CA LEU A 81 -12.62 -1.16 1.53
C LEU A 81 -12.26 -1.21 3.02
N ALA A 82 -11.10 -0.66 3.39
CA ALA A 82 -10.66 -0.55 4.77
C ALA A 82 -11.60 0.32 5.61
N PHE A 83 -12.09 1.43 5.04
CA PHE A 83 -13.08 2.30 5.68
C PHE A 83 -14.39 1.56 5.95
N TYR A 84 -14.88 0.81 4.96
CA TYR A 84 -16.10 0.04 5.12
C TYR A 84 -15.97 -1.03 6.22
N THR A 85 -14.90 -1.82 6.21
CA THR A 85 -14.73 -2.92 7.17
C THR A 85 -14.31 -2.47 8.56
N GLY A 86 -13.41 -1.49 8.65
CA GLY A 86 -12.80 -1.06 9.90
C GLY A 86 -13.58 0.04 10.62
N PHE A 87 -14.34 0.87 9.90
CA PHE A 87 -15.12 1.95 10.52
C PHE A 87 -16.62 1.71 10.45
N VAL A 88 -17.19 1.56 9.25
CA VAL A 88 -18.65 1.48 9.07
C VAL A 88 -19.22 0.19 9.66
N LEU A 89 -18.60 -0.95 9.35
CA LEU A 89 -19.07 -2.26 9.81
C LEU A 89 -18.91 -2.41 11.32
N GLU A 90 -17.77 -2.01 11.89
CA GLU A 90 -17.54 -2.13 13.34
C GLU A 90 -18.50 -1.26 14.15
N ARG A 91 -18.77 -0.04 13.69
CA ARG A 91 -19.72 0.85 14.35
C ARG A 91 -21.16 0.35 14.24
N ARG A 92 -21.55 -0.24 13.11
CA ARG A 92 -22.90 -0.83 12.91
C ARG A 92 -23.18 -1.99 13.86
N TYR A 93 -22.16 -2.78 14.18
CA TYR A 93 -22.28 -3.91 15.11
C TYR A 93 -21.91 -3.57 16.56
N GLY A 94 -21.62 -2.29 16.86
CA GLY A 94 -21.27 -1.84 18.21
C GLY A 94 -19.93 -2.36 18.73
N LEU A 95 -19.05 -2.81 17.83
CA LEU A 95 -17.75 -3.39 18.17
C LEU A 95 -16.66 -2.33 18.37
N SER A 96 -16.87 -1.11 17.87
CA SER A 96 -15.93 0.02 18.00
C SER A 96 -16.66 1.34 18.23
N ASN A 97 -16.10 2.17 19.12
CA ASN A 97 -16.51 3.55 19.39
C ASN A 97 -15.50 4.57 18.83
N GLU A 98 -14.62 4.13 17.93
CA GLU A 98 -13.59 4.98 17.37
C GLU A 98 -14.18 6.13 16.53
N ARG A 99 -13.57 7.31 16.61
CA ARG A 99 -13.93 8.49 15.80
C ARG A 99 -13.26 8.40 14.43
N PHE A 100 -13.90 8.90 13.38
CA PHE A 100 -13.36 8.91 12.01
C PHE A 100 -11.93 9.48 11.92
N GLY A 101 -11.66 10.59 12.63
CA GLY A 101 -10.32 11.18 12.65
C GLY A 101 -9.25 10.32 13.33
N SER A 102 -9.62 9.50 14.32
CA SER A 102 -8.70 8.54 14.94
C SER A 102 -8.38 7.41 13.96
N TRP A 103 -9.41 6.86 13.32
CA TRP A 103 -9.27 5.82 12.30
C TRP A 103 -8.39 6.30 11.13
N LEU A 104 -8.62 7.51 10.64
CA LEU A 104 -7.84 8.08 9.54
C LEU A 104 -6.38 8.30 9.94
N ARG A 105 -6.11 8.80 11.17
CA ARG A 105 -4.74 8.94 11.68
C ARG A 105 -4.04 7.58 11.80
N ALA A 106 -4.76 6.55 12.25
CA ALA A 106 -4.22 5.19 12.30
C ALA A 106 -3.89 4.68 10.89
N GLN A 107 -4.76 4.90 9.91
CA GLN A 107 -4.51 4.53 8.51
C GLN A 107 -3.29 5.26 7.93
N VAL A 108 -3.20 6.58 8.08
CA VAL A 108 -2.07 7.40 7.60
C VAL A 108 -0.77 6.98 8.27
N LYS A 109 -0.78 6.72 9.60
CA LYS A 109 0.39 6.25 10.33
C LYS A 109 0.83 4.86 9.84
N SER A 110 -0.12 3.93 9.66
CA SER A 110 0.16 2.59 9.13
C SER A 110 0.76 2.66 7.73
N PHE A 111 0.19 3.49 6.85
CA PHE A 111 0.70 3.73 5.50
C PHE A 111 2.12 4.29 5.53
N GLY A 112 2.36 5.35 6.33
CA GLY A 112 3.68 5.97 6.45
C GLY A 112 4.76 5.02 6.97
N ILE A 113 4.44 4.20 7.98
CA ILE A 113 5.34 3.16 8.49
C ILE A 113 5.63 2.11 7.41
N GLY A 114 4.60 1.63 6.71
CA GLY A 114 4.76 0.68 5.63
C GLY A 114 5.65 1.21 4.50
N LEU A 115 5.46 2.48 4.13
CA LEU A 115 6.26 3.16 3.11
C LEU A 115 7.73 3.27 3.52
N LEU A 116 8.00 3.62 4.77
CA LEU A 116 9.35 3.76 5.32
C LEU A 116 10.05 2.40 5.36
N LEU A 117 9.36 1.36 5.82
CA LEU A 117 9.89 -0.01 5.84
C LEU A 117 10.15 -0.53 4.43
N ALA A 118 9.24 -0.30 3.48
CA ALA A 118 9.40 -0.74 2.10
C ALA A 118 10.59 -0.04 1.42
N SER A 119 10.70 1.29 1.58
CA SER A 119 11.80 2.08 1.00
C SER A 119 13.15 1.68 1.61
N GLY A 120 13.22 1.53 2.93
CA GLY A 120 14.43 1.09 3.63
C GLY A 120 14.84 -0.35 3.26
N GLY A 121 13.88 -1.27 3.22
CA GLY A 121 14.11 -2.67 2.83
C GLY A 121 14.66 -2.79 1.42
N ILE A 122 14.10 -2.06 0.46
CA ILE A 122 14.59 -2.04 -0.92
C ILE A 122 15.98 -1.39 -1.00
N GLY A 123 16.23 -0.31 -0.26
CA GLY A 123 17.55 0.29 -0.15
C GLY A 123 18.60 -0.71 0.33
N LEU A 124 18.27 -1.52 1.35
CA LEU A 124 19.14 -2.58 1.87
C LEU A 124 19.40 -3.67 0.82
N ILE A 125 18.36 -4.15 0.14
CA ILE A 125 18.49 -5.15 -0.93
C ILE A 125 19.44 -4.65 -2.02
N TYR A 126 19.25 -3.42 -2.51
CA TYR A 126 20.13 -2.82 -3.51
C TYR A 126 21.55 -2.57 -3.01
N SER A 127 21.75 -2.27 -1.73
CA SER A 127 23.09 -2.20 -1.16
C SER A 127 23.79 -3.56 -1.18
N PHE A 128 23.11 -4.65 -0.81
CA PHE A 128 23.69 -6.00 -0.87
C PHE A 128 24.06 -6.41 -2.30
N ILE A 129 23.20 -6.10 -3.27
CA ILE A 129 23.44 -6.36 -4.69
C ILE A 129 24.72 -5.65 -5.17
N ARG A 130 24.91 -4.38 -4.76
CA ARG A 130 26.12 -3.62 -5.12
C ARG A 130 27.38 -4.16 -4.45
N LEU A 131 27.27 -4.70 -3.24
CA LEU A 131 28.40 -5.22 -2.47
C LEU A 131 28.87 -6.60 -2.94
N SER A 132 27.98 -7.42 -3.51
CA SER A 132 28.33 -8.75 -4.03
C SER A 132 27.79 -8.99 -5.44
N PRO A 133 28.38 -8.34 -6.48
CA PRO A 133 27.88 -8.45 -7.85
C PRO A 133 27.98 -9.86 -8.46
N GLY A 134 28.85 -10.73 -7.91
CA GLY A 134 29.14 -12.07 -8.45
C GLY A 134 28.38 -13.22 -7.80
N ALA A 135 27.55 -12.95 -6.79
CA ALA A 135 26.77 -13.98 -6.06
C ALA A 135 25.27 -13.92 -6.36
N TRP A 136 24.88 -13.19 -7.41
CA TRP A 136 23.48 -12.96 -7.78
C TRP A 136 23.18 -13.44 -9.20
#